data_AF-A0A7C9DY02-F1
#
_entry.id   AF-A0A7C9DY02-F1
#
_cell.length_a   1.000
_cell.length_b   1.000
_cell.length_c   1.000
_cell.angle_alpha   90.00
_cell.angle_beta   90.00
_cell.angle_gamma   90.00
#
_symmetry.space_group_name_H-M   'P 1'
#
loop_
_entity.id
_entity.type
_entity.pdbx_description
1 polymer ?
#
loop_
_entity_poly.entity_id
_entity_poly.type
_entity_poly.pdbx_seq_one_letter_code
_entity_poly.pdbx_strand_id
1 'polypeptide(L)'
;MASHDKPEDEIVERVRKEKDQEKEEKEEDKSGFMDKVKDFIHDIGEKIEGAIGFGKPSADVTGIHIPHIGLHKADIVVDILVKNPNPVPIPLIDIDYLVESDGRKLVS
;
A
#
# COMPACT_ATOMS: atom_id res chain seq x y z
N MET A 1 -44.62 31.55 68.17
CA MET A 1 -44.41 31.54 66.70
C MET A 1 -42.91 31.28 66.49
N ALA A 2 -42.47 30.02 66.47
CA ALA A 2 -42.21 29.16 65.30
C ALA A 2 -41.13 29.79 64.38
N SER A 3 -39.84 29.43 64.43
CA SER A 3 -39.11 28.17 64.13
C SER A 3 -38.80 27.93 62.64
N HIS A 4 -37.51 28.12 62.30
CA HIS A 4 -36.60 27.34 61.44
C HIS A 4 -36.79 27.15 59.91
N ASP A 5 -35.60 27.20 59.28
CA ASP A 5 -35.05 26.50 58.10
C ASP A 5 -35.23 27.00 56.65
N LYS A 6 -34.04 27.16 56.02
CA LYS A 6 -33.68 27.17 54.57
C LYS A 6 -34.07 25.83 53.91
N PRO A 7 -34.24 25.68 52.57
CA PRO A 7 -33.13 25.69 51.59
C PRO A 7 -33.50 26.05 50.10
N GLU A 8 -32.59 26.63 49.30
CA GLU A 8 -31.66 26.00 48.31
C GLU A 8 -32.21 25.70 46.89
N ASP A 9 -33.48 25.98 46.55
CA ASP A 9 -34.01 25.59 45.23
C ASP A 9 -33.87 26.62 44.09
N GLU A 10 -33.58 27.90 44.37
CA GLU A 10 -33.63 28.94 43.33
C GLU A 10 -32.32 29.13 42.55
N ILE A 11 -31.23 28.50 42.98
CA ILE A 11 -29.88 28.68 42.41
C ILE A 11 -29.57 27.60 41.35
N VAL A 12 -30.33 26.49 41.32
CA VAL A 12 -30.03 25.33 40.48
C VAL A 12 -30.56 25.49 39.04
N GLU A 13 -31.60 26.30 38.81
CA GLU A 13 -32.14 26.51 37.46
C GLU A 13 -31.33 27.48 36.61
N ARG A 14 -30.62 28.45 37.22
CA ARG A 14 -29.81 29.42 36.47
C ARG A 14 -28.44 28.90 36.02
N VAL A 15 -27.92 27.83 36.64
CA VAL A 15 -26.64 27.20 36.25
C VAL A 15 -26.81 26.15 35.15
N ARG A 16 -28.03 25.69 34.86
CA ARG A 16 -28.31 24.73 33.79
C ARG A 16 -28.44 25.36 32.40
N LYS A 17 -28.56 26.68 32.30
CA LYS A 17 -28.73 27.38 31.02
C LYS A 17 -27.42 27.81 30.34
N GLU A 18 -26.28 27.57 30.98
CA GLU A 18 -24.94 27.92 30.45
C GLU A 18 -24.14 26.69 29.96
N LYS A 19 -24.75 25.51 29.87
CA LYS A 19 -24.06 24.28 29.42
C LYS A 19 -24.52 23.71 28.07
N ASP A 20 -25.43 24.39 27.37
CA ASP A 20 -25.93 23.96 26.06
C ASP A 20 -25.65 24.98 24.94
N GLN A 21 -24.67 25.87 25.14
CA GLN A 21 -24.24 26.85 24.13
C GLN A 21 -22.72 27.00 24.11
N GLU A 22 -21.99 25.90 23.97
CA GLU A 22 -20.57 25.94 23.59
C GLU A 22 -20.17 24.57 23.04
N LYS A 23 -20.54 24.33 21.77
CA LYS A 23 -19.88 23.42 20.78
C LYS A 23 -20.73 23.23 19.51
N GLU A 24 -21.58 24.17 19.17
CA GLU A 24 -22.08 24.30 17.79
C GLU A 24 -21.28 25.42 17.14
N GLU A 25 -20.10 25.10 16.62
CA GLU A 25 -19.51 25.86 15.52
C GLU A 25 -18.22 25.17 15.06
N LYS A 26 -18.18 24.88 13.76
CA LYS A 26 -17.09 24.30 12.96
C LYS A 26 -17.10 22.78 12.81
N GLU A 27 -18.06 22.25 12.04
CA GLU A 27 -17.73 21.10 11.18
C GLU A 27 -18.67 20.88 9.97
N GLU A 28 -19.44 21.89 9.53
CA GLU A 28 -20.39 21.71 8.42
C GLU A 28 -19.79 21.80 7.01
N ASP A 29 -18.53 22.24 6.84
CA ASP A 29 -17.89 22.31 5.51
C ASP A 29 -16.79 21.25 5.28
N LYS A 30 -16.56 20.34 6.25
CA LYS A 30 -15.59 19.24 6.12
C LYS A 30 -16.23 17.88 5.89
N SER A 31 -17.53 17.72 6.12
CA SER A 31 -18.26 16.46 5.93
C SER A 31 -18.26 16.04 4.46
N GLY A 32 -18.55 16.96 3.53
CA GLY A 32 -18.64 16.63 2.09
C GLY A 32 -17.31 16.23 1.43
N PHE A 33 -16.17 16.73 1.93
CA PHE A 33 -14.84 16.33 1.43
C PHE A 33 -14.36 15.05 2.10
N MET A 34 -14.56 14.90 3.41
CA MET A 34 -14.18 13.67 4.13
C MET A 34 -15.02 12.47 3.69
N ASP A 35 -16.32 12.67 3.43
CA ASP A 35 -17.18 11.60 2.91
C ASP A 35 -16.80 11.24 1.48
N LYS A 36 -16.50 12.22 0.61
CA LYS A 36 -15.92 11.95 -0.72
C LYS A 36 -14.57 11.26 -0.68
N VAL A 37 -13.71 11.58 0.29
CA VAL A 37 -12.39 10.94 0.48
C VAL A 37 -12.53 9.54 1.04
N LYS A 38 -13.50 9.29 1.94
CA LYS A 38 -13.85 7.93 2.40
C LYS A 38 -14.43 7.10 1.28
N ASP A 39 -15.34 7.66 0.48
CA ASP A 39 -15.91 7.01 -0.70
C ASP A 39 -14.82 6.74 -1.74
N PHE A 40 -13.88 7.67 -1.95
CA PHE A 40 -12.68 7.44 -2.77
C PHE A 40 -11.83 6.30 -2.20
N ILE A 41 -11.51 6.28 -0.90
CA ILE A 41 -10.68 5.22 -0.29
C ILE A 41 -11.39 3.88 -0.29
N HIS A 42 -12.71 3.83 -0.18
CA HIS A 42 -13.46 2.58 -0.29
C HIS A 42 -13.55 2.10 -1.75
N ASP A 43 -13.85 2.99 -2.70
CA ASP A 43 -13.93 2.67 -4.13
C ASP A 43 -12.57 2.38 -4.76
N ILE A 44 -11.51 3.02 -4.26
CA ILE A 44 -10.12 2.85 -4.70
C ILE A 44 -9.44 1.76 -3.88
N GLY A 45 -9.72 1.61 -2.59
CA GLY A 45 -9.13 0.59 -1.74
C GLY A 45 -9.52 -0.82 -2.19
N GLU A 46 -10.78 -1.05 -2.55
CA GLU A 46 -11.23 -2.32 -3.12
C GLU A 46 -10.79 -2.53 -4.59
N LYS A 47 -10.56 -1.45 -5.37
CA LYS A 47 -10.17 -1.55 -6.80
C LYS A 47 -8.66 -1.49 -7.07
N ILE A 48 -7.86 -0.89 -6.18
CA ILE A 48 -6.40 -0.80 -6.31
C ILE A 48 -5.74 -2.11 -5.89
N GLU A 49 -6.27 -2.83 -4.90
CA GLU A 49 -5.70 -4.13 -4.53
C GLU A 49 -6.00 -5.24 -5.56
N GLY A 50 -7.03 -5.07 -6.40
CA GLY A 50 -7.53 -6.15 -7.28
C GLY A 50 -7.26 -6.04 -8.79
N ALA A 51 -7.17 -4.84 -9.39
CA ALA A 51 -7.32 -4.73 -10.85
C ALA A 51 -6.45 -3.71 -11.60
N ILE A 52 -5.63 -2.89 -10.93
CA ILE A 52 -4.70 -1.97 -11.62
C ILE A 52 -3.34 -2.66 -11.74
N GLY A 53 -3.18 -3.35 -12.87
CA GLY A 53 -2.11 -4.28 -13.20
C GLY A 53 -0.74 -3.66 -13.40
N PHE A 54 -0.17 -3.07 -12.36
CA PHE A 54 1.27 -2.83 -12.30
C PHE A 54 1.97 -4.00 -11.60
N GLY A 55 2.00 -5.15 -12.27
CA GLY A 55 2.69 -6.32 -11.74
C GLY A 55 4.22 -6.15 -11.82
N LYS A 56 4.95 -6.73 -10.86
CA LYS A 56 6.40 -6.82 -10.96
C LYS A 56 6.77 -7.71 -12.15
N PRO A 57 7.69 -7.28 -13.04
CA PRO A 57 8.22 -8.17 -14.06
C PRO A 57 8.86 -9.41 -13.42
N SER A 58 8.68 -10.56 -14.05
CA SER A 58 9.35 -11.80 -13.65
C SER A 58 10.31 -12.25 -14.74
N ALA A 59 11.34 -12.98 -14.35
CA ALA A 59 12.27 -13.64 -15.26
C ALA A 59 12.49 -15.06 -14.73
N ASP A 60 12.30 -16.04 -15.61
CA ASP A 60 12.44 -17.45 -15.28
C ASP A 60 13.46 -18.10 -16.22
N VAL A 61 14.37 -18.93 -15.68
CA VAL A 61 15.23 -19.78 -16.51
C VAL A 61 14.38 -20.95 -17.01
N THR A 62 14.19 -21.02 -18.32
CA THR A 62 13.33 -22.02 -18.97
C THR A 62 14.10 -23.15 -19.62
N GLY A 63 15.37 -22.90 -19.94
CA GLY A 63 16.24 -23.87 -20.61
C GLY A 63 17.71 -23.53 -20.44
N ILE A 64 18.53 -24.57 -20.51
CA ILE A 64 19.99 -24.46 -20.59
C ILE A 64 20.45 -25.38 -21.71
N HIS A 65 21.17 -24.81 -22.67
CA HIS A 65 21.68 -25.50 -23.84
C HIS A 65 23.20 -25.41 -23.89
N ILE A 66 23.86 -26.53 -24.21
CA ILE A 66 25.31 -26.61 -24.36
C ILE A 66 25.61 -26.99 -25.82
N PRO A 67 25.61 -26.01 -26.74
CA PRO A 67 25.81 -26.30 -28.17
C PRO A 67 27.20 -26.84 -28.50
N HIS A 68 28.22 -26.53 -27.69
CA HIS A 68 29.58 -27.02 -27.88
C HIS A 68 30.31 -27.18 -26.55
N ILE A 69 31.01 -28.30 -26.39
CA ILE A 69 31.92 -28.54 -25.27
C ILE A 69 33.21 -29.18 -25.78
N GLY A 70 34.34 -28.61 -25.38
CA GLY A 70 35.66 -29.11 -25.73
C GLY A 70 36.66 -28.84 -24.61
N LEU A 71 37.92 -29.24 -24.81
CA LEU A 71 38.98 -29.15 -23.80
C LEU A 71 39.34 -27.71 -23.38
N HIS A 72 39.03 -26.73 -24.23
CA HIS A 72 39.41 -25.33 -24.01
C HIS A 72 38.23 -24.40 -23.77
N LYS A 73 37.02 -24.76 -24.25
CA LYS A 73 35.82 -23.96 -24.09
C LYS A 73 34.57 -24.81 -24.01
N ALA A 74 33.59 -24.30 -23.29
CA ALA A 74 32.20 -24.72 -23.38
C ALA A 74 31.36 -23.48 -23.69
N ASP A 75 30.46 -23.60 -24.66
CA ASP A 75 29.48 -22.57 -24.95
C ASP A 75 28.19 -22.93 -24.19
N ILE A 76 27.64 -21.99 -23.43
CA ILE A 76 26.41 -22.17 -22.66
C ILE A 76 25.41 -21.11 -23.13
N VAL A 77 24.22 -21.55 -23.53
CA VAL A 77 23.09 -20.69 -23.88
C VAL A 77 22.00 -20.90 -22.85
N VAL A 78 21.54 -19.82 -22.21
CA VAL A 78 20.52 -19.86 -21.17
C VAL A 78 19.28 -19.13 -21.68
N ASP A 79 18.15 -19.84 -21.69
CA ASP A 79 16.88 -19.27 -22.14
C ASP A 79 16.13 -18.64 -20.95
N ILE A 80 15.99 -17.31 -21.01
CA ILE A 80 15.33 -16.52 -19.96
C ILE A 80 13.99 -16.03 -20.50
N LEU A 81 12.88 -16.45 -19.85
CA LEU A 81 11.55 -15.95 -20.15
C LEU A 81 11.24 -14.75 -19.25
N VAL A 82 11.16 -13.56 -19.87
CA VAL A 82 10.77 -12.33 -19.18
C VAL A 82 9.27 -12.08 -19.40
N LYS A 83 8.52 -11.91 -18.31
CA LYS A 83 7.10 -11.54 -18.32
C LYS A 83 6.95 -10.13 -17.79
N ASN A 84 6.48 -9.22 -18.63
CA ASN A 84 6.12 -7.87 -18.23
C ASN A 84 4.59 -7.73 -18.19
N PRO A 85 3.98 -7.76 -17.00
CA PRO A 85 2.54 -7.56 -16.88
C PRO A 85 2.13 -6.09 -17.07
N ASN A 86 3.09 -5.16 -17.16
CA ASN A 86 2.83 -3.74 -17.34
C ASN A 86 2.64 -3.43 -18.83
N PRO A 87 1.72 -2.50 -19.19
CA PRO A 87 1.50 -2.09 -20.57
C PRO A 87 2.65 -1.24 -21.15
N VAL A 88 3.58 -0.78 -20.31
CA VAL A 88 4.75 -0.01 -20.72
C VAL A 88 5.94 -0.94 -21.00
N PRO A 89 6.61 -0.84 -22.16
CA PRO A 89 7.82 -1.62 -22.45
C PRO A 89 8.93 -1.34 -21.45
N ILE A 90 9.63 -2.40 -21.03
CA ILE A 90 10.79 -2.31 -20.15
C ILE A 90 12.04 -2.59 -20.97
N PRO A 91 12.96 -1.62 -21.12
CA PRO A 91 14.23 -1.87 -21.80
C PRO A 91 15.11 -2.77 -20.94
N LEU A 92 15.74 -3.76 -21.57
CA LEU A 92 16.83 -4.52 -20.95
C LEU A 92 18.12 -3.70 -21.09
N ILE A 93 18.76 -3.39 -19.98
CA ILE A 93 19.98 -2.56 -19.93
C ILE A 93 21.19 -3.48 -19.72
N ASP A 94 21.27 -4.08 -18.53
CA ASP A 94 22.35 -4.98 -18.13
C ASP A 94 21.80 -6.33 -17.67
N ILE A 95 22.65 -7.37 -17.76
CA ILE A 95 22.37 -8.72 -17.29
C ILE A 95 23.54 -9.16 -16.42
N ASP A 96 23.31 -9.20 -15.11
CA ASP A 96 24.23 -9.82 -14.17
C ASP A 96 24.01 -11.33 -14.14
N TYR A 97 25.09 -12.11 -14.21
CA TYR A 97 25.01 -13.56 -14.20
C TYR A 97 26.03 -14.16 -13.23
N LEU A 98 25.72 -15.37 -12.75
CA LEU A 98 26.62 -16.19 -11.95
C LEU A 98 26.40 -17.64 -12.36
N VAL A 99 27.42 -18.26 -12.92
CA VAL A 99 27.42 -19.69 -13.16
C VAL A 99 28.25 -20.33 -12.07
N GLU A 100 27.62 -21.18 -11.27
CA GLU A 100 28.23 -21.89 -10.17
C GLU A 100 27.93 -23.38 -10.28
N SER A 101 28.90 -24.21 -9.89
CA SER A 101 28.71 -25.64 -9.71
C SER A 101 29.29 -26.04 -8.37
N ASP A 102 28.47 -26.61 -7.49
CA ASP A 102 28.88 -27.14 -6.18
C ASP A 102 29.70 -26.12 -5.35
N GLY A 103 29.19 -24.89 -5.20
CA GLY A 103 29.89 -23.84 -4.44
C GLY A 103 31.01 -23.13 -5.21
N ARG A 104 31.37 -23.60 -6.42
CA ARG A 104 32.48 -23.05 -7.20
C ARG A 104 31.98 -22.16 -8.32
N LYS A 105 32.29 -20.87 -8.20
CA LYS A 105 32.06 -19.88 -9.25
C LYS A 105 32.89 -20.23 -10.49
N LEU A 106 32.21 -20.38 -11.62
CA LEU A 106 32.80 -20.62 -12.92
C LEU A 106 32.95 -19.32 -13.72
N VAL A 107 31.89 -18.49 -13.77
CA VAL A 107 31.88 -17.19 -14.46
C VAL A 107 30.83 -16.24 -13.86
N SER A 108 31.03 -14.92 -13.98
CA SER A 108 30.06 -13.84 -13.68
C SER A 108 30.28 -12.63 -14.55
#